data_AF-A0A376ZHR4-F1
#
_entry.id   AF-A0A376ZHR4-F1
#
_cell.length_a   1.000
_cell.length_b   1.000
_cell.length_c   1.000
_cell.angle_alpha   90.00
_cell.angle_beta   90.00
_cell.angle_gamma   90.00
#
_symmetry.space_group_name_H-M   'P 1'
#
loop_
_entity.id
_entity.type
_entity.pdbx_description
1 polymer ?
#
loop_
_entity_poly.entity_id
_entity_poly.type
_entity_poly.pdbx_seq_one_letter_code
_entity_poly.pdbx_strand_id
1 'polypeptide(L)' 'MNRHHHSTKRYRAQILTLLKSLQQKHQLAYLFISHDLHVVRALCHQVIVLRQGEVVEQGPCARVFATPQQEYTRQLLALS' A
#
# COMPACT_ATOMS: atom_id res chain seq x y z
N MET A 1 -25.04 -6.69 -31.37
CA MET A 1 -25.52 -7.02 -30.02
C MET A 1 -24.46 -7.86 -29.31
N ASN A 2 -23.55 -7.26 -28.53
CA ASN A 2 -23.05 -7.79 -27.25
C ASN A 2 -22.00 -6.86 -26.63
N ARG A 3 -22.25 -6.55 -25.36
CA ARG A 3 -21.47 -5.68 -24.47
C ARG A 3 -20.23 -6.43 -23.95
N HIS A 4 -19.21 -5.71 -23.45
CA HIS A 4 -18.75 -5.79 -22.04
C HIS A 4 -17.31 -5.21 -21.82
N HIS A 5 -17.27 -4.03 -21.18
CA HIS A 5 -16.42 -3.67 -20.03
C HIS A 5 -14.90 -3.99 -20.03
N HIS A 6 -14.02 -3.07 -20.48
CA HIS A 6 -12.56 -3.18 -20.18
C HIS A 6 -11.73 -1.89 -20.02
N SER A 7 -12.32 -0.72 -19.70
CA SER A 7 -11.53 0.53 -19.69
C SER A 7 -11.06 1.09 -18.34
N THR A 8 -11.40 0.50 -17.18
CA THR A 8 -11.16 1.19 -15.89
C THR A 8 -9.86 0.82 -15.14
N LYS A 9 -9.07 -0.17 -15.59
CA LYS A 9 -7.87 -0.63 -14.83
C LYS A 9 -6.52 0.02 -15.19
N ARG A 10 -6.43 0.92 -16.18
CA ARG A 10 -5.12 1.40 -16.70
C ARG A 10 -4.56 2.68 -16.07
N TYR A 11 -5.41 3.59 -15.55
CA TYR A 11 -4.94 4.89 -15.06
C TYR A 11 -4.16 4.83 -13.73
N ARG A 12 -4.60 3.98 -12.78
CA ARG A 12 -3.97 3.90 -11.45
C ARG A 12 -2.51 3.45 -11.54
N ALA A 13 -2.20 2.46 -12.37
CA ALA A 13 -0.83 1.94 -12.51
C ALA A 13 0.16 2.95 -13.11
N GLN A 14 -0.31 3.83 -14.01
CA GLN A 14 0.54 4.84 -14.64
C GLN A 14 0.95 5.94 -13.66
N ILE A 15 0.01 6.41 -12.83
CA ILE A 15 0.31 7.42 -11.80
C ILE A 15 1.31 6.85 -10.78
N LEU A 16 1.12 5.60 -10.37
CA LEU A 16 2.04 4.94 -9.42
C LEU A 16 3.46 4.78 -9.96
N THR A 17 3.58 4.40 -11.23
CA THR A 17 4.89 4.28 -11.90
C THR A 17 5.59 5.63 -12.01
N LEU A 18 4.84 6.69 -12.32
CA LEU A 18 5.36 8.05 -12.39
C LEU A 18 5.82 8.56 -11.01
N LEU A 19 5.02 8.35 -9.96
CA LEU A 19 5.39 8.76 -8.61
C LEU A 19 6.68 8.03 -8.17
N LYS A 20 6.80 6.73 -8.47
CA LYS A 20 8.01 5.96 -8.15
C LYS A 20 9.26 6.49 -8.86
N SER A 21 9.16 6.87 -10.14
CA SER A 21 10.31 7.41 -10.88
C SER A 21 10.73 8.79 -10.39
N LEU A 22 9.76 9.64 -10.00
CA LEU A 22 10.03 10.93 -9.40
C LEU A 22 10.67 10.80 -8.01
N GLN A 23 10.23 9.83 -7.20
CA GLN A 23 10.86 9.51 -5.92
C GLN A 23 12.36 9.26 -6.10
N GLN A 24 12.70 8.39 -7.04
CA GLN A 24 14.07 7.95 -7.28
C GLN A 24 14.93 9.07 -7.84
N LYS A 25 14.39 9.87 -8.76
CA LYS A 25 15.09 11.00 -9.39
C LYS A 25 15.38 12.14 -8.42
N HIS A 26 14.44 12.44 -7.52
CA HIS A 26 14.49 13.61 -6.64
C HIS A 26 14.74 13.28 -5.17
N GLN A 27 14.96 12.01 -4.82
CA GLN A 27 15.17 11.52 -3.44
C GLN A 27 14.06 11.99 -2.48
N LEU A 28 12.82 11.97 -2.94
CA LEU A 28 11.67 12.45 -2.18
C LEU A 28 11.20 11.39 -1.17
N ALA A 29 10.83 11.85 0.03
CA ALA A 29 10.07 11.05 0.98
C ALA A 29 8.57 11.14 0.62
N TYR A 30 7.91 9.99 0.50
CA TYR A 30 6.46 9.92 0.30
C TYR A 30 5.79 9.27 1.50
N LEU A 31 4.79 9.96 2.05
CA LEU A 31 3.87 9.43 3.04
C LEU A 31 2.58 9.03 2.31
N PHE A 32 2.27 7.73 2.32
CA PHE A 32 1.06 7.20 1.71
C PHE A 32 0.12 6.70 2.80
N ILE A 33 -1.11 7.22 2.83
CA ILE A 33 -2.16 6.80 3.77
C ILE A 33 -3.26 6.14 2.96
N SER A 34 -3.44 4.83 3.15
CA SER A 34 -4.41 4.04 2.41
C SER A 34 -4.94 2.91 3.28
N HIS A 35 -6.18 2.50 3.03
CA HIS A 35 -6.76 1.26 3.54
C HIS A 35 -6.53 0.08 2.58
N ASP A 36 -6.15 0.34 1.33
CA ASP A 36 -5.81 -0.67 0.34
C ASP A 36 -4.38 -1.17 0.54
N LEU A 37 -4.25 -2.36 1.13
CA LEU A 37 -2.97 -2.97 1.46
C LEU A 37 -2.19 -3.44 0.23
N HIS A 38 -2.84 -3.70 -0.92
CA HIS A 38 -2.14 -4.01 -2.17
C HIS A 38 -1.35 -2.82 -2.69
N VAL A 39 -1.93 -1.63 -2.60
CA VAL A 39 -1.26 -0.38 -2.99
C VAL A 39 -0.09 -0.08 -2.04
N VAL A 40 -0.30 -0.23 -0.73
CA VAL A 40 0.77 -0.04 0.28
C VAL A 40 1.94 -0.99 0.00
N ARG A 41 1.66 -2.26 -0.27
CA ARG A 41 2.69 -3.27 -0.57
C ARG A 41 3.52 -2.95 -1.82
N ALA A 42 2.93 -2.31 -2.82
CA ALA A 42 3.60 -2.00 -4.07
C ALA A 42 4.50 -0.75 -4.00
N LEU A 43 4.21 0.17 -3.07
CA LEU A 43 4.80 1.52 -3.04
C LEU A 43 5.65 1.79 -1.80
N CYS A 44 5.26 1.25 -0.65
CA CYS A 44 5.85 1.62 0.63
C CYS A 44 7.02 0.70 0.98
N HIS A 45 8.12 1.30 1.45
CA HIS A 45 9.27 0.58 1.99
C HIS A 45 9.09 0.28 3.49
N GLN A 46 8.49 1.23 4.22
CA GLN A 46 8.13 1.14 5.63
C GLN A 46 6.61 1.30 5.77
N VAL A 47 6.03 0.62 6.75
CA VAL A 47 4.60 0.68 7.05
C VAL A 47 4.42 0.92 8.54
N ILE A 48 3.42 1.74 8.86
CA ILE A 48 2.93 1.99 10.21
C ILE A 48 1.45 1.63 10.21
N VAL A 49 1.06 0.73 11.10
CA VAL A 49 -0.33 0.35 11.34
C VAL A 49 -0.80 1.14 12.55
N LEU A 50 -1.90 1.87 12.37
CA LEU A 50 -2.54 2.68 13.40
C LEU A 50 -3.89 2.08 13.78
N ARG A 51 -4.22 2.10 15.07
CA ARG A 51 -5.56 1.77 15.58
C ARG A 51 -5.91 2.78 16.66
N GLN A 52 -7.06 3.44 16.51
CA GLN A 52 -7.56 4.41 17.50
C GLN A 52 -6.55 5.53 17.86
N GLY A 53 -5.72 5.94 16.90
CA GLY A 53 -4.70 6.98 17.12
C GLY A 53 -3.38 6.46 17.69
N GLU A 54 -3.26 5.16 17.98
CA GLU A 54 -2.03 4.55 18.50
C GLU A 54 -1.32 3.73 17.42
N VAL A 55 0.01 3.80 17.41
CA VAL A 55 0.86 2.93 16.57
C VAL A 55 0.86 1.54 17.17
N VAL A 56 0.21 0.61 16.50
CA VAL A 56 0.16 -0.79 16.96
C VAL A 56 1.29 -1.62 16.37
N GLU A 57 1.70 -1.35 15.14
CA GLU A 57 2.82 -2.05 14.51
C GLU A 57 3.57 -1.14 13.54
N GLN A 58 4.89 -1.26 13.48
CA GLN A 58 5.70 -0.55 12.50
C GLN A 58 6.88 -1.39 12.02
N GLY A 59 7.30 -1.18 10.78
CA GLY A 59 8.54 -1.76 10.26
C GLY A 59 8.58 -1.89 8.74
N PRO A 60 9.56 -2.66 8.22
CA PRO A 60 9.67 -2.93 6.80
C PRO A 60 8.40 -3.55 6.25
N CYS A 61 7.89 -3.02 5.14
CA CYS A 61 6.66 -3.50 4.52
C CYS A 61 6.72 -5.03 4.28
N ALA A 62 7.85 -5.54 3.81
CA ALA A 62 8.04 -6.98 3.61
C ALA A 62 7.84 -7.81 4.90
N ARG A 63 8.32 -7.31 6.05
CA ARG A 63 8.21 -8.00 7.35
C ARG A 63 6.80 -7.93 7.92
N VAL A 64 6.18 -6.75 7.89
CA VAL A 64 4.82 -6.54 8.42
C VAL A 64 3.80 -7.39 7.66
N PHE A 65 3.98 -7.56 6.33
CA PHE A 65 3.08 -8.38 5.51
C PHE A 65 3.39 -9.89 5.59
N ALA A 66 4.65 -10.30 5.70
CA ALA A 66 5.02 -11.73 5.74
C ALA A 66 4.86 -12.35 7.14
N THR A 67 5.20 -11.60 8.18
CA THR A 67 5.21 -12.08 9.57
C THR A 67 4.65 -11.00 10.52
N PRO A 68 3.37 -10.62 10.37
CA PRO A 68 2.72 -9.63 11.24
C PRO A 68 2.78 -10.09 12.71
N GLN A 69 3.27 -9.21 13.58
CA GLN A 69 3.41 -9.49 15.01
C GLN A 69 2.13 -9.19 15.78
N GLN A 70 1.38 -8.17 15.37
CA GLN A 70 0.13 -7.82 16.05
C GLN A 70 -1.06 -8.59 15.50
N GLU A 71 -1.93 -9.01 16.41
CA GLU A 71 -3.18 -9.69 16.08
C GLU A 71 -4.09 -8.81 15.21
N TYR A 72 -4.16 -7.51 15.49
CA TYR A 72 -4.92 -6.58 14.67
C TYR A 72 -4.39 -6.49 13.23
N THR A 73 -3.07 -6.46 13.04
CA THR A 73 -2.44 -6.42 11.71
C THR A 73 -2.77 -7.71 10.93
N ARG A 74 -2.77 -8.87 11.60
CA ARG A 74 -3.18 -10.15 10.99
C ARG A 74 -4.62 -10.11 10.49
N GLN A 75 -5.54 -9.60 11.31
CA GLN A 75 -6.95 -9.44 10.95
C GLN A 75 -7.11 -8.47 9.77
N LEU A 76 -6.42 -7.33 9.79
CA LEU A 76 -6.39 -6.36 8.69
C LEU A 76 -5.94 -7.00 7.38
N LEU A 77 -4.84 -7.76 7.41
CA LEU A 77 -4.30 -8.45 6.23
C LEU A 77 -5.22 -9.55 5.71
N ALA A 78 -5.97 -10.22 6.59
CA ALA A 78 -6.92 -11.26 6.21
C ALA A 78 -8.22 -10.71 5.59
N LEU A 79 -8.57 -9.46 5.92
CA LEU A 79 -9.78 -8.78 5.43
C LEU A 79 -9.54 -7.93 4.17
N SER A 80 -8.28 -7.76 3.77
CA SER A 80 -7.87 -6.89 2.65
C SER A 80 -7.79 -7.61 1.31
#